data_AF-A0A377FPK3-F1
#
_entry.id   AF-A0A377FPK3-F1
#
_cell.length_a   1.000
_cell.length_b   1.000
_cell.length_c   1.000
_cell.angle_alpha   90.00
_cell.angle_beta   90.00
_cell.angle_gamma   90.00
#
_symmetry.space_group_name_H-M   'P 1'
#
loop_
_entity.id
_entity.type
_entity.pdbx_description
1 polymer ?
#
loop_
_entity_poly.entity_id
_entity_poly.type
_entity_poly.pdbx_seq_one_letter_code
_entity_poly.pdbx_strand_id
1 'polypeptide(L)'
;MFERRNSQSAFYDPGEDYILIPEKEQFKSQEDYCRTALHELSHSTGHKDRLNREQNNKFGSKKYAFEELIAEISSSFMGEYIEEPLTDEILDKHKAYIQSWAKEIRNNKNFLFKAIKEAEKAADYMIENAQLYQYKKDNIINIGSCDKENNNTFTEKCQEQEVISFSKDDEELEF
;
A
#
# COMPACT_ATOMS: atom_id res chain seq x y z
N MET A 1 -3.39 10.41 11.31
CA MET A 1 -2.91 9.54 12.43
C MET A 1 -3.23 8.07 12.10
N PHE A 2 -2.42 7.08 12.51
CA PHE A 2 -2.68 5.66 12.22
C PHE A 2 -2.71 4.87 13.53
N GLU A 3 -3.87 4.31 13.88
CA GLU A 3 -4.12 3.60 15.13
C GLU A 3 -4.42 2.12 14.88
N ARG A 4 -3.90 1.26 15.76
CA ARG A 4 -4.19 -0.17 15.78
C ARG A 4 -4.78 -0.55 17.12
N ARG A 5 -5.92 -1.24 17.10
CA ARG A 5 -6.55 -1.80 18.30
C ARG A 5 -7.51 -2.91 17.92
N ASN A 6 -7.88 -3.72 18.92
CA ASN A 6 -8.97 -4.67 18.76
C ASN A 6 -10.26 -3.99 18.24
N SER A 7 -10.63 -4.31 17.00
CA SER A 7 -11.78 -3.72 16.30
C SER A 7 -12.41 -4.74 15.35
N GLN A 8 -13.71 -4.59 15.09
CA GLN A 8 -14.43 -5.41 14.10
C GLN A 8 -14.35 -4.81 12.68
N SER A 9 -13.78 -3.61 12.53
CA SER A 9 -13.73 -2.92 11.24
C SER A 9 -12.48 -2.04 11.13
N ALA A 10 -11.97 -1.94 9.91
CA ALA A 10 -11.01 -0.93 9.47
C ALA A 10 -11.76 0.24 8.84
N PHE A 11 -11.26 1.46 9.02
CA PHE A 11 -11.77 2.65 8.33
C PHE A 11 -10.80 3.83 8.42
N TYR A 12 -10.91 4.73 7.45
CA TYR A 12 -10.44 6.11 7.55
C TYR A 12 -11.58 7.04 8.00
N ASP A 13 -11.30 7.93 8.96
CA ASP A 13 -12.21 9.00 9.41
C ASP A 13 -11.78 10.34 8.78
N PRO A 14 -12.57 10.90 7.83
CA PRO A 14 -12.24 12.16 7.19
C PRO A 14 -12.38 13.40 8.09
N GLY A 15 -13.14 13.31 9.19
CA GLY A 15 -13.36 14.42 10.11
C GLY A 15 -12.19 14.62 11.07
N GLU A 16 -11.69 13.52 11.62
CA GLU A 16 -10.59 13.50 12.59
C GLU A 16 -9.23 13.19 11.95
N ASP A 17 -9.19 12.93 10.64
CA ASP A 17 -7.99 12.59 9.85
C ASP A 17 -7.14 11.45 10.49
N TYR A 18 -7.80 10.33 10.79
CA TYR A 18 -7.13 9.14 11.27
C TYR A 18 -7.62 7.86 10.62
N ILE A 19 -6.75 6.86 10.62
CA ILE A 19 -7.02 5.50 10.16
C ILE A 19 -7.07 4.60 11.38
N LEU A 20 -8.11 3.77 11.46
CA LEU A 20 -8.20 2.66 12.39
C LEU A 20 -8.03 1.35 11.63
N ILE A 21 -7.08 0.52 12.05
CA ILE A 21 -6.92 -0.86 11.57
C ILE A 21 -7.04 -1.83 12.75
N PRO A 22 -7.75 -2.97 12.60
CA PRO A 22 -7.71 -4.06 13.57
C PRO A 22 -6.28 -4.53 13.89
N GLU A 23 -6.12 -5.26 15.00
CA GLU A 23 -4.84 -5.90 15.33
C GLU A 23 -4.45 -6.92 14.26
N LYS A 24 -3.15 -7.10 14.00
CA LYS A 24 -2.64 -7.95 12.91
C LYS A 24 -3.15 -9.39 13.03
N GLU A 25 -3.25 -9.86 14.27
CA GLU A 25 -3.70 -11.19 14.67
C GLU A 25 -5.18 -11.43 14.32
N GLN A 26 -5.96 -10.38 14.04
CA GLN A 26 -7.35 -10.48 13.60
C GLN A 26 -7.48 -10.72 12.08
N PHE A 27 -6.38 -10.61 11.33
CA PHE A 27 -6.35 -10.88 9.89
C PHE A 27 -5.93 -12.33 9.61
N LYS A 28 -6.45 -12.90 8.52
CA LYS A 28 -6.16 -14.29 8.14
C LYS A 28 -4.77 -14.45 7.54
N SER A 29 -4.22 -13.38 6.99
CA SER A 29 -2.90 -13.34 6.36
C SER A 29 -2.30 -11.93 6.46
N GLN A 30 -0.97 -11.86 6.26
CA GLN A 30 -0.26 -10.60 6.12
C GLN A 30 -0.74 -9.81 4.89
N GLU A 31 -1.09 -10.51 3.80
CA GLU A 31 -1.68 -9.95 2.58
C GLU A 31 -3.01 -9.23 2.89
N ASP A 32 -3.92 -9.87 3.64
CA ASP A 32 -5.21 -9.29 4.00
C ASP A 32 -5.02 -8.01 4.84
N TYR A 33 -4.10 -8.04 5.81
CA TYR A 33 -3.74 -6.87 6.61
C TYR A 33 -3.21 -5.73 5.74
N CYS A 34 -2.23 -6.02 4.86
CA CYS A 34 -1.62 -5.00 4.02
C CYS A 34 -2.61 -4.39 3.04
N ARG A 35 -3.45 -5.21 2.40
CA ARG A 35 -4.49 -4.73 1.47
C ARG A 35 -5.46 -3.80 2.18
N THR A 36 -5.95 -4.18 3.37
CA THR A 36 -6.84 -3.33 4.16
C THR A 36 -6.16 -2.04 4.60
N ALA A 37 -4.91 -2.10 5.07
CA ALA A 37 -4.17 -0.90 5.44
C ALA A 37 -3.95 0.07 4.25
N LEU A 38 -3.59 -0.46 3.08
CA LEU A 38 -3.41 0.33 1.85
C LEU A 38 -4.71 0.93 1.34
N HIS A 39 -5.83 0.21 1.49
CA HIS A 39 -7.16 0.70 1.16
C HIS A 39 -7.52 1.92 2.02
N GLU A 40 -7.37 1.84 3.34
CA GLU A 40 -7.66 2.98 4.23
C GLU A 40 -6.67 4.13 4.06
N LEU A 41 -5.40 3.83 3.77
CA LEU A 41 -4.41 4.85 3.41
C LEU A 41 -4.81 5.58 2.12
N SER A 42 -5.32 4.87 1.12
CA SER A 42 -5.82 5.50 -0.11
C SER A 42 -7.00 6.45 0.16
N HIS A 43 -7.96 6.05 1.00
CA HIS A 43 -9.03 6.95 1.45
C HIS A 43 -8.46 8.20 2.11
N SER A 44 -7.46 8.03 2.97
CA SER A 44 -6.83 9.16 3.64
C SER A 44 -6.33 10.20 2.64
N THR A 45 -5.72 9.80 1.51
CA THR A 45 -5.23 10.75 0.49
C THR A 45 -6.31 11.71 -0.03
N GLY A 46 -7.59 11.37 0.09
CA GLY A 46 -8.72 12.20 -0.33
C GLY A 46 -9.06 13.37 0.62
N HIS A 47 -8.43 13.50 1.78
CA HIS A 47 -8.66 14.62 2.70
C HIS A 47 -8.46 16.00 2.05
N LYS A 48 -9.16 17.01 2.58
CA LYS A 48 -9.16 18.39 2.07
C LYS A 48 -7.77 19.02 1.94
N ASP A 49 -6.84 18.64 2.83
CA ASP A 49 -5.47 19.16 2.86
C ASP A 49 -4.50 18.32 2.01
N ARG A 50 -5.02 17.32 1.29
CA ARG A 50 -4.28 16.39 0.41
C ARG A 50 -4.81 16.49 -1.02
N LEU A 51 -5.43 15.43 -1.55
CA LEU A 51 -6.00 15.43 -2.91
C LEU A 51 -7.41 16.00 -2.99
N ASN A 52 -8.00 16.38 -1.84
CA ASN A 52 -9.28 17.08 -1.73
C ASN A 52 -10.41 16.42 -2.56
N ARG A 53 -10.55 15.10 -2.39
CA ARG A 53 -11.65 14.32 -2.97
C ARG A 53 -12.86 14.36 -2.04
N GLU A 54 -14.04 14.10 -2.58
CA GLU A 54 -15.27 14.08 -1.79
C GLU A 54 -15.34 12.81 -0.94
N GLN A 55 -15.12 12.92 0.38
CA GLN A 55 -15.08 11.78 1.31
C GLN A 55 -16.42 11.55 2.06
N ASN A 56 -17.20 12.62 2.32
CA ASN A 56 -18.44 12.56 3.11
C ASN A 56 -19.66 12.16 2.28
N ASN A 57 -19.60 10.99 1.66
CA ASN A 57 -20.68 10.48 0.83
C ASN A 57 -21.62 9.57 1.61
N LYS A 58 -22.91 9.63 1.29
CA LYS A 58 -23.88 8.66 1.84
C LYS A 58 -23.51 7.25 1.38
N PHE A 59 -23.42 6.31 2.31
CA PHE A 59 -23.21 4.88 2.02
C PHE A 59 -24.17 4.38 0.92
N GLY A 60 -23.64 3.63 -0.04
CA GLY A 60 -24.38 3.11 -1.19
C GLY A 60 -24.72 4.14 -2.28
N SER A 61 -24.32 5.41 -2.14
CA SER A 61 -24.45 6.40 -3.21
C SER A 61 -23.44 6.17 -4.34
N LYS A 62 -23.69 6.75 -5.52
CA LYS A 62 -22.73 6.69 -6.65
C LYS A 62 -21.38 7.32 -6.32
N LYS A 63 -21.37 8.38 -5.52
CA LYS A 63 -20.14 9.07 -5.11
C LYS A 63 -19.35 8.23 -4.09
N TYR A 64 -20.05 7.62 -3.15
CA TYR A 64 -19.47 6.64 -2.23
C TYR A 64 -18.83 5.48 -3.01
N ALA A 65 -19.57 4.84 -3.92
CA ALA A 65 -19.04 3.75 -4.75
C ALA A 65 -17.86 4.17 -5.64
N PHE A 66 -17.79 5.44 -6.04
CA PHE A 66 -16.65 5.96 -6.80
C PHE A 66 -15.39 6.07 -5.93
N GLU A 67 -15.51 6.54 -4.69
CA GLU A 67 -14.39 6.66 -3.77
C GLU A 67 -13.87 5.29 -3.31
N GLU A 68 -14.76 4.34 -3.04
CA GLU A 68 -14.40 2.92 -2.77
C GLU A 68 -13.62 2.30 -3.94
N LEU A 69 -14.04 2.61 -5.18
CA LEU A 69 -13.34 2.13 -6.37
C LEU A 69 -11.94 2.76 -6.50
N ILE A 70 -11.79 4.03 -6.15
CA ILE A 70 -10.48 4.70 -6.10
C ILE A 70 -9.58 4.03 -5.06
N ALA A 71 -10.12 3.78 -3.85
CA ALA A 71 -9.38 3.14 -2.77
C ALA A 71 -8.90 1.74 -3.14
N GLU A 72 -9.78 0.92 -3.73
CA GLU A 72 -9.43 -0.46 -4.12
C GLU A 72 -8.39 -0.49 -5.25
N ILE A 73 -8.54 0.34 -6.29
CA ILE A 73 -7.57 0.40 -7.40
C ILE A 73 -6.21 0.89 -6.90
N SER A 74 -6.19 1.93 -6.07
CA SER A 74 -4.95 2.49 -5.54
C SER A 74 -4.23 1.50 -4.62
N SER A 75 -4.97 0.80 -3.74
CA SER A 75 -4.40 -0.27 -2.91
C SER A 75 -3.78 -1.39 -3.76
N SER A 76 -4.40 -1.71 -4.90
CA SER A 76 -3.87 -2.69 -5.85
C SER A 76 -2.57 -2.24 -6.52
N PHE A 77 -2.45 -0.96 -6.88
CA PHE A 77 -1.20 -0.38 -7.39
C PHE A 77 -0.09 -0.39 -6.32
N MET A 78 -0.45 -0.09 -5.08
CA MET A 78 0.50 -0.08 -3.97
C MET A 78 0.96 -1.48 -3.53
N GLY A 79 0.17 -2.52 -3.84
CA GLY A 79 0.51 -3.90 -3.52
C GLY A 79 1.84 -4.37 -4.12
N GLU A 80 2.27 -3.80 -5.25
CA GLU A 80 3.58 -4.08 -5.87
C GLU A 80 4.77 -3.67 -4.98
N TYR A 81 4.56 -2.69 -4.10
CA TYR A 81 5.61 -2.16 -3.22
C TYR A 81 5.72 -2.92 -1.89
N ILE A 82 4.91 -3.96 -1.69
CA ILE A 82 5.02 -4.85 -0.54
C ILE A 82 6.00 -5.97 -0.91
N GLU A 83 7.00 -6.22 -0.06
CA GLU A 83 7.99 -7.30 -0.20
C GLU A 83 7.39 -8.70 0.04
N GLU A 84 6.27 -9.02 -0.62
CA GLU A 84 5.76 -10.38 -0.68
C GLU A 84 6.18 -11.01 -2.01
N PRO A 85 6.69 -12.26 -2.01
CA PRO A 85 7.07 -12.92 -3.24
C PRO A 85 5.85 -13.03 -4.17
N LEU A 86 6.00 -12.57 -5.42
CA LEU A 86 4.95 -12.68 -6.44
C LEU A 86 4.66 -14.18 -6.69
N THR A 87 3.61 -14.71 -6.06
CA THR A 87 3.15 -16.08 -6.28
C THR A 87 2.10 -16.14 -7.39
N ASP A 88 1.93 -17.30 -8.01
CA ASP A 88 0.85 -17.53 -8.98
C ASP A 88 -0.54 -17.27 -8.38
N GLU A 89 -0.71 -17.53 -7.09
CA GLU A 89 -1.94 -17.23 -6.35
C GLU A 89 -2.22 -15.72 -6.29
N ILE A 90 -1.19 -14.91 -6.01
CA ILE A 90 -1.27 -13.44 -5.99
C ILE A 90 -1.61 -12.92 -7.39
N LEU A 91 -0.92 -13.40 -8.43
CA LEU A 91 -1.20 -13.04 -9.83
C LEU A 91 -2.63 -13.38 -10.25
N ASP A 92 -3.15 -14.53 -9.84
CA ASP A 92 -4.52 -14.94 -10.16
C ASP A 92 -5.57 -14.13 -9.39
N LYS A 93 -5.28 -13.73 -8.14
CA LYS A 93 -6.09 -12.73 -7.42
C LYS A 93 -6.13 -11.40 -8.19
N HIS A 94 -4.98 -10.86 -8.61
CA HIS A 94 -4.92 -9.63 -9.43
C HIS A 94 -5.72 -9.74 -10.73
N LYS A 95 -5.59 -10.87 -11.46
CA LYS A 95 -6.36 -11.11 -12.69
C LYS A 95 -7.86 -11.17 -12.40
N ALA A 96 -8.26 -11.85 -11.33
CA ALA A 96 -9.67 -11.95 -10.94
C ALA A 96 -10.26 -10.56 -10.62
N TYR A 97 -9.50 -9.67 -9.97
CA TYR A 97 -9.94 -8.29 -9.71
C TYR A 97 -10.12 -7.50 -11.01
N ILE A 98 -9.14 -7.51 -11.90
CA ILE A 98 -9.21 -6.84 -13.21
C ILE A 98 -10.40 -7.38 -14.04
N GLN A 99 -10.64 -8.69 -14.00
CA GLN A 99 -11.77 -9.33 -14.68
C GLN A 99 -13.12 -8.98 -14.05
N SER A 100 -13.19 -8.89 -12.72
CA SER A 100 -14.40 -8.47 -12.00
C SER A 100 -14.83 -7.06 -12.40
N TRP A 101 -13.84 -6.17 -12.60
CA TRP A 101 -14.07 -4.82 -13.09
C TRP A 101 -14.37 -4.79 -14.59
N ALA A 102 -13.76 -5.64 -15.41
CA ALA A 102 -13.99 -5.69 -16.86
C ALA A 102 -15.47 -5.79 -17.27
N LYS A 103 -16.33 -6.39 -16.43
CA LYS A 103 -17.78 -6.42 -16.65
C LYS A 103 -18.44 -5.06 -16.37
N GLU A 104 -18.07 -4.37 -15.30
CA GLU A 104 -18.55 -3.02 -14.95
C GLU A 104 -18.03 -1.95 -15.93
N ILE A 105 -16.79 -2.11 -16.42
CA ILE A 105 -16.17 -1.25 -17.44
C ILE A 105 -17.00 -1.18 -18.72
N ARG A 106 -17.64 -2.28 -19.13
CA ARG A 106 -18.47 -2.32 -20.35
C ARG A 106 -19.68 -1.40 -20.27
N ASN A 107 -20.22 -1.20 -19.07
CA ASN A 107 -21.45 -0.43 -18.88
C ASN A 107 -21.18 1.07 -18.60
N ASN A 108 -19.98 1.44 -18.13
CA ASN A 108 -19.65 2.83 -17.83
C ASN A 108 -18.15 3.17 -17.94
N LYS A 109 -17.60 3.09 -19.16
CA LYS A 109 -16.17 3.30 -19.46
C LYS A 109 -15.61 4.60 -18.85
N ASN A 110 -16.34 5.71 -18.94
CA ASN A 110 -15.89 7.00 -18.45
C ASN A 110 -15.77 7.06 -16.91
N PHE A 111 -16.58 6.28 -16.19
CA PHE A 111 -16.52 6.22 -14.73
C PHE A 111 -15.26 5.51 -14.27
N LEU A 112 -14.93 4.36 -14.86
CA LEU A 112 -13.70 3.64 -14.53
C LEU A 112 -12.45 4.46 -14.85
N PHE A 113 -12.31 5.02 -16.06
CA PHE A 113 -11.09 5.77 -16.40
C PHE A 113 -10.86 6.96 -15.48
N LYS A 114 -11.93 7.60 -15.00
CA LYS A 114 -11.83 8.64 -13.98
C LYS A 114 -11.35 8.08 -12.64
N ALA A 115 -11.91 6.95 -12.20
CA ALA A 115 -11.47 6.30 -10.96
C ALA A 115 -10.00 5.89 -11.01
N ILE A 116 -9.55 5.29 -12.12
CA ILE A 116 -8.14 4.91 -12.33
C ILE A 116 -7.23 6.14 -12.23
N LYS A 117 -7.59 7.26 -12.88
CA LYS A 117 -6.79 8.48 -12.84
C LYS A 117 -6.69 9.07 -11.43
N GLU A 118 -7.77 9.02 -10.64
CA GLU A 118 -7.72 9.47 -9.25
C GLU A 118 -6.96 8.48 -8.34
N ALA A 119 -7.05 7.18 -8.62
CA ALA A 119 -6.32 6.14 -7.91
C ALA A 119 -4.80 6.19 -8.16
N GLU A 120 -4.39 6.52 -9.39
CA GLU A 120 -2.99 6.79 -9.75
C GLU A 120 -2.43 7.95 -8.93
N LYS A 121 -3.14 9.09 -8.88
CA LYS A 121 -2.76 10.22 -8.01
C LYS A 121 -2.67 9.85 -6.53
N ALA A 122 -3.61 9.03 -6.05
CA ALA A 122 -3.59 8.55 -4.67
C ALA A 122 -2.36 7.67 -4.39
N ALA A 123 -2.03 6.76 -5.32
CA ALA A 123 -0.84 5.93 -5.24
C ALA A 123 0.44 6.77 -5.28
N ASP A 124 0.56 7.69 -6.24
CA ASP A 124 1.70 8.61 -6.34
C ASP A 124 1.87 9.42 -5.05
N TYR A 125 0.79 9.99 -4.52
CA TYR A 125 0.83 10.71 -3.24
C TYR A 125 1.36 9.82 -2.10
N MET A 126 0.92 8.56 -2.01
CA MET A 126 1.42 7.63 -1.00
C MET A 126 2.91 7.32 -1.20
N ILE A 127 3.37 7.09 -2.43
CA ILE A 127 4.77 6.80 -2.76
C ILE A 127 5.67 8.00 -2.42
N GLU A 128 5.24 9.23 -2.76
CA GLU A 128 5.95 10.47 -2.46
C GLU A 128 6.11 10.67 -0.95
N ASN A 129 5.02 10.53 -0.19
CA ASN A 129 5.02 10.81 1.25
C ASN A 129 5.64 9.70 2.10
N ALA A 130 5.60 8.44 1.64
CA ALA A 130 6.28 7.34 2.28
C ALA A 130 7.79 7.29 1.94
N GLN A 131 8.32 8.25 1.17
CA GLN A 131 9.69 8.27 0.65
C GLN A 131 10.08 7.00 -0.13
N LEU A 132 9.11 6.27 -0.66
CA LEU A 132 9.32 5.02 -1.41
C LEU A 132 10.06 5.26 -2.72
N TYR A 133 10.19 6.51 -3.18
CA TYR A 133 11.06 6.87 -4.30
C TYR A 133 12.55 6.56 -4.03
N GLN A 134 13.04 6.71 -2.80
CA GLN A 134 14.42 6.32 -2.47
C GLN A 134 14.56 4.79 -2.50
N TYR A 135 13.59 4.07 -1.90
CA TYR A 135 13.52 2.61 -1.97
C TYR A 135 13.49 2.09 -3.42
N LYS A 136 12.73 2.73 -4.32
CA LYS A 136 12.68 2.36 -5.75
C LYS A 136 13.98 2.70 -6.48
N LYS A 137 14.62 3.84 -6.17
CA LYS A 137 15.90 4.22 -6.78
C LYS A 137 17.01 3.24 -6.38
N ASP A 138 17.07 2.87 -5.12
CA ASP A 138 18.11 1.97 -4.60
C ASP A 138 17.89 0.51 -5.08
N ASN A 139 16.62 0.08 -5.24
CA ASN A 139 16.30 -1.25 -5.74
C ASN A 139 16.27 -1.37 -7.28
N ILE A 140 15.90 -0.33 -8.05
CA ILE A 140 16.01 -0.34 -9.52
C ILE A 140 17.48 -0.28 -9.97
N ILE A 141 18.33 0.49 -9.27
CA ILE A 141 19.77 0.52 -9.58
C ILE A 141 20.40 -0.87 -9.37
N ASN A 142 19.95 -1.63 -8.36
CA ASN A 142 20.42 -3.00 -8.13
C ASN A 142 19.88 -4.05 -9.11
N ILE A 143 18.70 -3.84 -9.72
CA ILE A 143 18.18 -4.74 -10.77
C ILE A 143 18.86 -4.44 -12.13
N GLY A 144 19.35 -3.21 -12.32
CA GLY A 144 20.06 -2.77 -13.52
C GLY A 144 21.54 -3.15 -13.59
N SER A 145 22.15 -3.62 -12.49
CA SER A 145 23.56 -4.05 -12.44
C SER A 145 23.73 -5.56 -12.25
N CYS A 146 22.76 -6.38 -12.68
CA CYS A 146 23.01 -7.81 -12.86
C CYS A 146 23.92 -7.99 -14.10
N ASP A 147 25.18 -7.62 -13.91
CA ASP A 147 26.27 -7.96 -14.79
C ASP A 147 26.33 -9.48 -14.88
N LYS A 148 26.15 -9.94 -16.11
CA LYS A 148 26.54 -11.28 -16.51
C LYS A 148 28.02 -11.42 -16.19
N GLU A 149 28.38 -12.08 -15.09
CA GLU A 149 29.56 -12.93 -14.99
C GLU A 149 29.70 -13.59 -13.61
N ASN A 150 29.90 -14.92 -13.66
CA ASN A 150 30.61 -15.78 -12.70
C ASN A 150 29.92 -16.26 -11.41
N ASN A 151 29.32 -17.44 -11.56
CA ASN A 151 29.49 -18.67 -10.77
C ASN A 151 30.06 -18.60 -9.33
N ASN A 152 29.32 -19.31 -8.47
CA ASN A 152 29.66 -20.00 -7.22
C ASN A 152 29.32 -19.33 -5.88
N THR A 153 28.65 -20.17 -5.07
CA THR A 153 28.48 -20.14 -3.60
C THR A 153 27.57 -19.07 -3.00
N PHE A 154 26.29 -19.38 -2.90
CA PHE A 154 25.37 -18.76 -1.93
C PHE A 154 25.03 -19.81 -0.85
N THR A 155 25.95 -19.97 0.10
CA THR A 155 25.68 -20.63 1.38
C THR A 155 25.93 -19.62 2.48
N GLU A 156 24.92 -19.45 3.32
CA GLU A 156 24.97 -18.90 4.68
C GLU A 156 25.21 -17.39 4.81
N LYS A 157 24.11 -16.67 5.11
CA LYS A 157 23.94 -15.81 6.30
C LYS A 157 22.59 -15.11 6.24
N CYS A 158 21.56 -15.78 6.76
CA CYS A 158 20.30 -15.15 7.11
C CYS A 158 20.04 -15.44 8.59
N GLN A 159 20.84 -14.83 9.46
CA GLN A 159 20.56 -14.70 10.87
C GLN A 159 21.03 -13.32 11.33
N GLU A 160 20.11 -12.64 12.02
CA GLU A 160 20.29 -11.47 12.88
C GLU A 160 20.57 -10.15 12.17
N GLN A 161 19.55 -9.28 12.17
CA GLN A 161 19.74 -7.94 12.74
C GLN A 161 18.42 -7.37 13.28
N GLU A 162 18.41 -7.33 14.61
CA GLU A 162 17.45 -6.66 15.47
C GLU A 162 17.89 -5.19 15.68
N VAL A 163 16.90 -4.30 15.68
CA VAL A 163 16.79 -3.00 16.40
C VAL A 163 17.78 -1.86 16.09
N ILE A 164 17.25 -0.69 15.72
CA ILE A 164 17.86 0.60 16.09
C ILE A 164 16.79 1.56 16.61
N SER A 165 16.74 1.70 17.94
CA SER A 165 16.19 2.87 18.64
C SER A 165 17.34 3.82 18.97
N PHE A 166 17.17 5.11 18.67
CA PHE A 166 18.12 6.17 19.00
C PHE A 166 18.09 6.51 20.49
N SER A 167 19.26 6.55 21.14
CA SER A 167 19.54 7.42 22.28
C SER A 167 21.04 7.73 22.28
N LYS A 168 21.35 9.03 22.33
CA LYS A 168 22.68 9.56 22.63
C LYS A 168 23.01 9.19 24.07
N ASP A 169 24.25 8.77 24.32
CA ASP A 169 25.16 9.41 25.27
C ASP A 169 26.49 8.62 25.29
N ASP A 170 27.52 9.34 24.87
CA ASP A 170 28.94 9.39 25.26
C ASP A 170 29.68 8.22 25.97
N GLU A 171 30.98 8.26 25.68
CA GLU A 171 32.16 7.76 26.42
C GLU A 171 32.79 6.41 26.03
N GLU A 172 33.92 6.56 25.33
CA GLU A 172 35.23 5.93 25.56
C GLU A 172 35.30 4.45 26.01
N LEU A 173 36.12 3.66 25.29
CA LEU A 173 37.40 3.19 25.83
C LEU A 173 38.21 2.40 24.80
N GLU A 174 39.51 2.69 24.80
CA GLU A 174 40.60 2.02 24.11
C GLU A 174 40.68 0.52 24.46
N PHE A 175 40.97 -0.33 23.46
CA PHE A 175 42.19 -1.16 23.35
C PHE A 175 42.23 -1.83 21.97
#